data_AF-A0A2E3J5M1-F1
#
_entry.id   AF-A0A2E3J5M1-F1
#
_cell.length_a   1.000
_cell.length_b   1.000
_cell.length_c   1.000
_cell.angle_alpha   90.00
_cell.angle_beta   90.00
_cell.angle_gamma   90.00
#
_symmetry.space_group_name_H-M   'P 1'
#
loop_
_entity.id
_entity.type
_entity.pdbx_description
1 polymer ?
#
loop_
_entity_poly.entity_id
_entity_poly.type
_entity_poly.pdbx_seq_one_letter_code
_entity_poly.pdbx_strand_id
1 'polypeptide(L)' 'MAVRLPTIDDRQLLKLLETGVGESTAAKQMGIPSDVVTTRIKKYLERGILQSNGEHEIVDWRAFGHWMRNGEAPSTV' A
#
# COMPACT_ATOMS: atom_id res chain seq x y z
N MET A 1 -11.01 24.48 4.07
CA MET A 1 -9.73 23.84 4.39
C MET A 1 -9.65 22.57 3.57
N ALA A 2 -8.85 22.53 2.50
CA ALA A 2 -8.61 21.29 1.76
C ALA A 2 -7.77 20.37 2.66
N VAL A 3 -8.39 19.32 3.17
CA VAL A 3 -7.68 18.27 3.90
C VAL A 3 -6.80 17.58 2.87
N ARG A 4 -5.51 17.95 2.84
CA ARG A 4 -4.51 17.18 2.09
C ARG A 4 -4.45 15.82 2.75
N LEU A 5 -5.14 14.84 2.15
CA LEU A 5 -4.97 13.44 2.51
C LEU A 5 -3.47 13.13 2.36
N PRO A 6 -2.85 12.43 3.33
CA PRO A 6 -1.47 12.04 3.21
C PRO A 6 -1.31 11.22 1.94
N THR A 7 -0.48 11.69 1.02
CA THR A 7 -0.08 10.94 -0.16
C THR A 7 0.70 9.73 0.34
N ILE A 8 0.06 8.57 0.41
CA ILE A 8 0.72 7.33 0.79
C ILE A 8 1.71 7.01 -0.33
N ASP A 9 2.98 6.82 0.02
CA ASP A 9 3.94 6.27 -0.91
C ASP A 9 3.73 4.76 -1.02
N ASP A 10 2.81 4.36 -1.90
CA ASP A 10 2.43 2.96 -2.10
C ASP A 10 3.62 2.04 -2.37
N ARG A 11 4.61 2.57 -3.09
CA ARG A 11 5.83 1.82 -3.43
C ARG A 11 6.66 1.54 -2.19
N GLN A 12 6.81 2.51 -1.30
CA GLN A 12 7.49 2.30 -0.02
C GLN A 12 6.71 1.35 0.88
N LEU A 13 5.38 1.47 0.97
CA LEU A 13 4.56 0.56 1.77
C LEU A 13 4.68 -0.89 1.28
N LEU A 14 4.56 -1.13 -0.03
CA LEU A 14 4.70 -2.47 -0.61
C LEU A 14 6.09 -3.08 -0.38
N LYS A 15 7.16 -2.27 -0.47
CA LYS A 15 8.52 -2.75 -0.13
C LYS A 15 8.65 -3.19 1.32
N LEU A 16 8.03 -2.45 2.25
CA LEU A 16 8.05 -2.82 3.67
C LEU A 16 7.36 -4.17 3.87
N LEU A 17 6.18 -4.34 3.29
CA LEU A 17 5.42 -5.61 3.36
C LEU A 17 6.21 -6.77 2.71
N GLU A 18 6.82 -6.55 1.55
CA GLU A 18 7.68 -7.54 0.87
C GLU A 18 8.87 -7.97 1.73
N THR A 19 9.42 -7.06 2.55
CA THR A 19 10.49 -7.36 3.51
C THR A 19 10.02 -8.05 4.80
N GLY A 20 8.71 -8.35 4.93
CA GLY A 20 8.11 -8.92 6.13
C GLY A 20 7.83 -7.91 7.25
N VAL A 21 7.83 -6.61 6.92
CA VAL A 21 7.46 -5.56 7.89
C VAL A 21 5.94 -5.49 7.96
N GLY A 22 5.38 -5.94 9.08
CA GLY A 22 3.93 -5.91 9.28
C GLY A 22 3.33 -4.50 9.31
N GLU A 23 2.02 -4.43 9.06
CA GLU A 23 1.20 -3.22 8.96
C GLU A 23 1.50 -2.14 9.99
N SER A 24 1.49 -2.51 11.28
CA SER A 24 1.68 -1.56 12.38
C SER A 24 3.06 -0.89 12.35
N THR A 25 4.09 -1.62 11.92
CA THR A 25 5.45 -1.09 11.82
C THR A 25 5.59 -0.22 10.59
N ALA A 26 5.01 -0.62 9.46
CA ALA A 26 4.99 0.17 8.25
C ALA A 26 4.27 1.52 8.46
N ALA A 27 3.12 1.51 9.15
CA ALA A 27 2.37 2.71 9.51
C ALA A 27 3.21 3.69 10.35
N LYS A 28 3.93 3.19 11.36
CA LYS A 28 4.83 4.01 12.20
C LYS A 28 6.00 4.59 11.40
N GLN A 29 6.65 3.78 10.56
CA GLN A 29 7.79 4.23 9.76
C GLN A 29 7.41 5.30 8.74
N MET A 30 6.21 5.21 8.18
CA MET A 30 5.71 6.19 7.22
C MET A 30 5.01 7.39 7.88
N GLY A 31 4.76 7.35 9.19
CA GLY A 31 4.02 8.40 9.90
C GLY A 31 2.55 8.50 9.48
N ILE A 32 1.96 7.39 9.02
CA ILE A 32 0.59 7.33 8.50
C ILE A 32 -0.30 6.61 9.52
N PRO A 33 -1.59 6.98 9.67
CA PRO A 33 -2.52 6.23 10.51
C PRO A 33 -2.62 4.76 10.10
N SER A 34 -2.59 3.85 11.06
CA SER A 34 -2.70 2.40 10.81
C SER A 34 -3.97 2.06 10.02
N ASP A 35 -5.09 2.74 10.31
CA ASP A 35 -6.37 2.53 9.62
C ASP A 35 -6.30 2.78 8.10
N VAL A 36 -5.51 3.80 7.73
CA VAL A 36 -5.25 4.18 6.34
C VAL A 36 -4.38 3.11 5.67
N VAL A 37 -3.37 2.61 6.36
CA VAL A 37 -2.49 1.53 5.88
C VAL A 37 -3.27 0.22 5.71
N THR A 38 -4.11 -0.16 6.68
CA THR A 38 -4.98 -1.34 6.60
C THR A 38 -5.92 -1.25 5.40
N THR A 39 -6.58 -0.10 5.23
CA THR A 39 -7.46 0.15 4.07
C THR A 39 -6.68 0.02 2.76
N ARG A 40 -5.43 0.48 2.75
CA ARG A 40 -4.56 0.42 1.57
C ARG A 40 -4.16 -1.00 1.21
N ILE A 41 -3.79 -1.79 2.21
CA ILE A 41 -3.37 -3.19 2.04
C ILE A 41 -4.53 -4.06 1.59
N LYS A 42 -5.73 -3.84 2.12
CA LYS A 42 -6.94 -4.48 1.60
C LYS A 42 -7.11 -4.23 0.11
N LYS A 43 -6.93 -2.99 -0.36
CA LYS A 43 -6.97 -2.70 -1.81
C LYS A 43 -5.89 -3.43 -2.60
N TYR A 44 -4.68 -3.57 -2.06
CA TYR A 44 -3.63 -4.34 -2.73
C TYR A 44 -4.00 -5.81 -2.86
N LEU A 45 -4.57 -6.41 -1.80
CA LEU A 45 -5.05 -7.79 -1.81
C LEU A 45 -6.20 -7.96 -2.82
N GLU A 46 -7.19 -7.07 -2.81
CA GLU A 46 -8.33 -7.11 -3.75
C GLU A 46 -7.90 -6.99 -5.21
N ARG A 47 -6.84 -6.22 -5.48
CA ARG A 47 -6.29 -6.02 -6.82
C ARG A 47 -5.29 -7.09 -7.23
N GLY A 48 -4.95 -8.03 -6.34
CA GLY A 48 -3.89 -9.02 -6.58
C GLY A 48 -2.49 -8.42 -6.65
N ILE A 49 -2.31 -7.18 -6.19
CA ILE A 49 -1.01 -6.51 -6.08
C ILE A 49 -0.23 -7.11 -4.90
N LEU A 50 -0.92 -7.46 -3.81
CA LEU A 50 -0.33 -8.14 -2.68
C LEU A 50 -0.95 -9.53 -2.59
N GLN A 51 -0.13 -10.55 -2.39
CA GLN A 51 -0.57 -11.93 -2.17
C GLN A 51 0.06 -12.43 -0.89
N SER A 52 -0.75 -12.84 0.07
CA SER A 52 -0.27 -13.37 1.34
C SER A 52 -0.18 -14.89 1.22
N ASN A 53 1.03 -15.45 1.18
CA ASN A 53 1.24 -16.89 0.95
C ASN A 53 1.56 -17.66 2.25
N GLY A 54 1.05 -17.18 3.39
CA GLY A 54 1.17 -17.83 4.70
C GLY A 54 2.46 -17.49 5.48
N GLU A 55 3.60 -17.35 4.79
CA GLU A 55 4.89 -16.99 5.43
C GLU A 55 5.46 -15.65 4.97
N HIS A 56 5.18 -15.24 3.73
CA HIS A 56 5.62 -13.96 3.18
C HIS A 56 4.55 -13.32 2.31
N GLU A 57 4.57 -11.98 2.30
CA GLU A 57 3.77 -11.16 1.42
C GLU A 57 4.51 -11.00 0.09
N ILE A 58 3.91 -11.51 -0.98
CA ILE A 58 4.44 -11.41 -2.34
C ILE A 58 3.79 -10.20 -3.01
N VAL A 59 4.62 -9.28 -3.52
CA VAL A 59 4.15 -8.10 -4.24
C VAL A 59 4.24 -8.33 -5.76
N ASP A 60 3.11 -8.20 -6.45
CA ASP A 60 3.05 -8.14 -7.91
C ASP A 60 3.28 -6.70 -8.39
N TRP A 61 4.55 -6.39 -8.66
CA TRP A 61 4.98 -5.08 -9.16
C TRP A 61 4.41 -4.74 -10.55
N ARG A 62 3.99 -5.73 -11.35
CA ARG A 62 3.33 -5.49 -12.64
C ARG A 62 1.89 -5.01 -12.42
N ALA A 63 1.13 -5.72 -11.60
CA ALA A 63 -0.22 -5.30 -11.22
C ALA A 63 -0.20 -3.91 -10.57
N PHE A 64 0.78 -3.64 -9.69
CA PHE A 64 0.99 -2.32 -9.11
C PHE A 64 1.25 -1.24 -10.17
N GLY A 65 2.16 -1.50 -11.10
CA GLY A 65 2.48 -0.57 -12.19
C GLY A 65 1.26 -0.26 -13.06
N HIS A 66 0.46 -1.27 -13.40
CA HIS A 66 -0.80 -1.10 -14.12
C HIS A 66 -1.82 -0.26 -13.33
N TRP A 67 -1.95 -0.53 -12.04
CA TRP A 67 -2.87 0.18 -11.15
C TRP A 67 -2.50 1.67 -10.98
N MET A 68 -1.21 1.97 -10.82
CA MET A 68 -0.68 3.35 -10.80
C MET A 68 -0.92 4.06 -12.14
N ARG A 69 -0.76 3.36 -13.27
CA ARG A 69 -0.92 3.94 -14.61
C ARG A 69 -2.37 4.29 -14.95
N ASN A 70 -3.32 3.54 -14.39
CA ASN A 70 -4.76 3.78 -14.58
C ASN A 70 -5.29 4.94 -13.73
N GLY A 71 -4.46 5.60 -12.91
CA GLY A 71 -4.91 6.68 -12.02
C GLY A 71 -5.83 6.22 -10.89
N GLU A 72 -5.96 4.90 -10.68
CA GLU A 72 -6.78 4.31 -9.61
C GLU A 72 -6.07 4.31 -8.25
N ALA A 73 -4.74 4.49 -8.26
CA ALA A 73 -4.05 5.01 -7.10
C ALA A 73 -4.54 6.44 -6.87
N PRO A 74 -5.08 6.79 -5.68
CA PRO A 74 -5.69 8.09 -5.39
C PRO A 74 -4.69 9.18 -5.75
N SER A 75 -4.91 9.71 -6.94
CA SER A 75 -4.25 10.88 -7.44
C SER A 75 -5.01 12.02 -6.80
N THR A 76 -4.32 12.71 -5.90
CA THR A 76 -4.67 14.00 -5.36
C THR A 76 -5.37 14.84 -6.44
N VAL A 77 -6.68 15.04 -6.29
CA VAL A 77 -7.43 16.15 -6.88
C VAL A 77 -7.82 17.10 -5.77
#